data_AF-A0A382IP34-F1
#
_entry.id   AF-A0A382IP34-F1
#
_cell.length_a   1.000
_cell.length_b   1.000
_cell.length_c   1.000
_cell.angle_alpha   90.00
_cell.angle_beta   90.00
_cell.angle_gamma   90.00
#
_symmetry.space_group_name_H-M   'P 1'
#
loop_
_entity.id
_entity.type
_entity.pdbx_description
1 polymer ?
#
loop_
_entity_poly.entity_id
_entity_poly.type
_entity_poly.pdbx_seq_one_letter_code
_entity_poly.pdbx_strand_id
1 'polypeptide(L)'
;MNRSFYQKHSLVLVVYALILVLMAIGAFNSERFLTIRNLTNVLRQAAYLGTAALGEMLVILTAGIDLSIGSLVKLCVLVSAILMDGNPDNVWMAVALTLGLGLMVGL
;
A
#
# COMPACT_ATOMS: atom_id res chain seq x y z
N MET A 1 1.83 -27.58 -24.72
CA MET A 1 1.99 -26.61 -23.61
C MET A 1 3.00 -27.20 -22.62
N ASN A 2 4.22 -26.65 -22.57
CA ASN A 2 5.37 -27.32 -21.93
C ASN A 2 5.27 -27.35 -20.39
N ARG A 3 5.29 -28.54 -19.78
CA ARG A 3 5.26 -28.74 -18.32
C ARG A 3 6.41 -28.02 -17.57
N SER A 4 7.53 -27.77 -18.25
CA SER A 4 8.68 -27.01 -17.73
C SER A 4 8.35 -25.54 -17.44
N PHE A 5 7.46 -24.91 -18.21
CA PHE A 5 7.08 -23.51 -18.00
C PHE A 5 6.30 -23.30 -16.70
N TYR A 6 5.39 -24.24 -16.39
CA TYR A 6 4.57 -24.22 -15.16
C TYR A 6 5.40 -24.43 -13.90
N GLN A 7 6.43 -25.28 -13.96
CA GLN A 7 7.29 -25.53 -12.80
C GLN A 7 8.20 -24.33 -12.49
N LYS A 8 8.66 -23.61 -13.53
CA LYS A 8 9.53 -22.44 -13.39
C LYS A 8 8.78 -21.18 -12.93
N HIS A 9 7.51 -21.03 -13.29
CA HIS A 9 6.67 -19.86 -12.95
C HIS A 9 5.48 -20.22 -12.06
N SER A 10 5.54 -21.35 -11.35
CA SER A 10 4.45 -21.87 -10.53
C SER A 10 3.92 -20.82 -9.55
N LEU A 11 4.82 -20.12 -8.86
CA LEU A 11 4.47 -19.08 -7.89
C LEU A 11 3.71 -17.93 -8.55
N VAL A 12 4.19 -17.43 -9.69
CA VAL A 12 3.56 -16.32 -10.41
C VAL A 12 2.15 -16.72 -10.88
N LEU A 13 2.00 -17.92 -11.41
CA LEU A 13 0.70 -18.45 -11.82
C LEU A 13 -0.26 -18.61 -10.64
N VAL A 14 0.24 -19.07 -9.49
CA VAL A 14 -0.56 -19.18 -8.25
C VAL A 14 -1.03 -17.81 -7.78
N VAL A 15 -0.15 -16.79 -7.78
CA VAL A 15 -0.52 -15.42 -7.39
C VAL A 15 -1.60 -14.86 -8.31
N TYR A 16 -1.44 -14.97 -9.62
CA TYR A 16 -2.46 -14.49 -10.56
C TYR A 16 -3.77 -15.26 -10.44
N ALA A 17 -3.72 -16.59 -10.26
CA ALA A 17 -4.92 -17.40 -10.03
C ALA A 17 -5.64 -16.96 -8.74
N LEU A 18 -4.90 -16.72 -7.66
CA LEU A 18 -5.45 -16.24 -6.39
C LEU A 18 -6.12 -14.88 -6.55
N ILE A 19 -5.48 -13.92 -7.24
CA ILE A 19 -6.06 -12.60 -7.51
C ILE A 19 -7.39 -12.74 -8.27
N LEU A 20 -7.43 -13.58 -9.32
CA LEU A 20 -8.66 -13.79 -10.09
C LEU A 20 -9.79 -14.40 -9.25
N VAL A 21 -9.46 -15.37 -8.40
CA VAL A 21 -10.44 -15.97 -7.47
C VAL A 21 -10.97 -14.94 -6.49
N LEU A 22 -10.10 -14.13 -5.88
CA LEU A 22 -10.51 -13.08 -4.95
C LEU A 22 -11.36 -12.00 -5.64
N MET A 23 -11.02 -11.63 -6.88
CA MET A 23 -11.82 -10.70 -7.68
C MET A 23 -13.22 -11.25 -7.99
N ALA A 24 -13.31 -12.53 -8.36
CA ALA A 24 -14.59 -13.19 -8.60
C ALA A 24 -15.44 -13.20 -7.32
N ILE A 25 -14.87 -13.66 -6.20
CA ILE A 25 -15.54 -13.67 -4.90
C ILE A 25 -16.02 -12.25 -4.54
N GLY A 26 -15.16 -11.24 -4.65
CA GLY A 26 -15.52 -9.85 -4.37
C GLY A 26 -16.67 -9.35 -5.24
N ALA A 27 -16.64 -9.65 -6.53
CA ALA A 27 -17.68 -9.26 -7.49
C ALA A 27 -19.04 -9.90 -7.18
N PHE A 28 -19.06 -11.17 -6.75
CA PHE A 28 -20.31 -11.87 -6.40
C PHE A 28 -20.84 -11.48 -5.01
N ASN A 29 -19.98 -11.11 -4.06
CA ASN A 29 -20.38 -10.80 -2.69
C ASN A 29 -20.76 -9.33 -2.48
N SER A 30 -20.36 -8.42 -3.38
CA SER A 30 -20.62 -6.99 -3.23
C SER A 30 -20.80 -6.29 -4.57
N GLU A 31 -21.98 -5.71 -4.77
CA GLU A 31 -22.29 -4.84 -5.91
C GLU A 31 -21.33 -3.63 -6.00
N ARG A 32 -20.73 -3.23 -4.87
CA ARG A 32 -19.79 -2.11 -4.82
C ARG A 32 -18.39 -2.48 -5.30
N PHE A 33 -18.03 -3.75 -5.36
CA PHE A 33 -16.66 -4.20 -5.59
C PHE A 33 -16.09 -3.74 -6.95
N LEU A 34 -16.85 -3.92 -8.03
CA LEU A 34 -16.44 -3.52 -9.40
C LEU A 34 -16.90 -2.10 -9.77
N THR A 35 -17.39 -1.30 -8.83
CA THR A 35 -17.77 0.08 -9.14
C THR A 35 -16.54 0.93 -9.45
N ILE A 36 -16.70 1.91 -10.35
CA ILE A 36 -15.66 2.88 -10.69
C ILE A 36 -15.12 3.56 -9.43
N ARG A 37 -16.00 3.88 -8.46
CA ARG A 37 -15.61 4.47 -7.18
C ARG A 37 -14.68 3.56 -6.38
N ASN A 38 -15.01 2.27 -6.26
CA ASN A 38 -14.15 1.34 -5.53
C ASN A 38 -12.82 1.10 -6.27
N LEU A 39 -12.88 0.91 -7.59
CA LEU A 39 -11.67 0.69 -8.40
C LEU A 39 -10.73 1.90 -8.34
N THR A 40 -11.27 3.13 -8.46
CA THR A 40 -10.47 4.36 -8.33
C THR A 40 -9.92 4.53 -6.91
N ASN A 41 -10.65 4.14 -5.86
CA ASN A 41 -10.13 4.15 -4.49
C ASN A 41 -8.96 3.17 -4.31
N VAL A 42 -9.05 1.97 -4.88
CA VAL A 42 -7.94 0.99 -4.86
C VAL A 42 -6.74 1.52 -5.63
N LEU A 43 -6.95 2.08 -6.83
CA LEU A 43 -5.87 2.66 -7.63
C LEU A 43 -5.21 3.86 -6.93
N ARG A 44 -5.97 4.70 -6.23
CA ARG A 44 -5.41 5.82 -5.43
C ARG A 44 -4.55 5.32 -4.27
N GLN A 45 -4.99 4.28 -3.57
CA GLN A 45 -4.18 3.66 -2.50
C GLN A 45 -2.89 3.05 -3.06
N ALA A 46 -2.97 2.39 -4.22
CA ALA A 46 -1.79 1.84 -4.90
C ALA A 46 -0.85 2.94 -5.39
N ALA A 47 -1.38 4.05 -5.92
CA ALA A 47 -0.58 5.18 -6.40
C ALA A 47 0.25 5.80 -5.28
N TYR A 48 -0.31 6.00 -4.09
CA TYR A 48 0.44 6.46 -2.91
C TYR A 48 1.65 5.58 -2.61
N LEU A 49 1.44 4.26 -2.51
CA LEU A 49 2.52 3.31 -2.25
C LEU A 49 3.56 3.30 -3.38
N GLY A 50 3.10 3.36 -4.63
CA GLY A 50 3.97 3.43 -5.81
C GLY A 50 4.86 4.68 -5.82
N THR A 51 4.32 5.85 -5.46
CA THR A 51 5.11 7.08 -5.37
C THR A 51 6.18 7.02 -4.29
N ALA A 52 5.88 6.39 -3.14
CA ALA A 52 6.88 6.19 -2.09
C ALA A 52 7.99 5.22 -2.54
N ALA A 53 7.62 4.12 -3.21
CA ALA A 53 8.57 3.15 -3.74
C ALA A 53 9.49 3.75 -4.82
N LEU A 54 9.00 4.69 -5.64
CA LEU A 54 9.84 5.44 -6.58
C LEU A 54 10.89 6.31 -5.86
N GLY A 55 10.53 6.92 -4.73
CA GLY A 55 11.50 7.63 -3.88
C GLY A 55 12.56 6.70 -3.30
N GLU A 56 12.14 5.55 -2.76
CA GLU A 56 13.04 4.52 -2.23
C GLU A 56 14.00 3.97 -3.31
N MET A 57 13.51 3.78 -4.54
CA MET A 57 14.34 3.34 -5.67
C MET A 57 15.55 4.28 -5.89
N LEU A 58 15.36 5.60 -5.83
CA LEU A 58 16.45 6.56 -5.99
C LEU A 58 17.51 6.44 -4.89
N VAL A 59 17.08 6.21 -3.65
CA VAL A 59 17.97 6.04 -2.49
C VAL A 59 18.82 4.77 -2.64
N ILE A 60 18.19 3.66 -3.04
CA ILE A 60 18.87 2.39 -3.33
C ILE A 60 19.91 2.56 -4.43
N LEU A 61 19.58 3.30 -5.51
CA LEU A 61 20.52 3.57 -6.60
C LEU A 61 21.72 4.39 -6.15
N THR A 62 21.57 5.26 -5.15
CA THR A 62 22.67 6.01 -4.52
C THR A 62 23.47 5.22 -3.47
N ALA A 63 23.29 3.89 -3.42
CA ALA A 63 23.89 2.96 -2.44
C ALA A 63 23.44 3.18 -0.99
N GLY A 64 22.34 3.91 -0.77
CA GLY A 64 21.63 3.93 0.51
C GLY A 64 20.69 2.73 0.57
N ILE A 65 20.98 1.73 1.41
CA ILE A 65 20.01 0.67 1.73
C ILE A 65 19.05 1.20 2.81
N ASP A 66 18.56 2.42 2.64
CA ASP A 66 17.71 3.04 3.64
C ASP A 66 16.25 2.63 3.43
N LEU A 67 15.89 1.50 4.02
CA LEU A 67 14.53 0.99 4.10
C LEU A 67 13.67 1.75 5.13
N SER A 68 14.17 2.84 5.72
CA SER A 68 13.49 3.62 6.76
C SER A 68 12.10 4.09 6.34
N ILE A 69 11.87 4.38 5.06
CA ILE A 69 10.56 4.79 4.52
C ILE A 69 9.47 3.77 4.86
N GLY A 70 9.75 2.47 4.75
CA GLY A 70 8.79 1.43 5.08
C GLY A 70 8.39 1.42 6.57
N SER A 71 9.36 1.66 7.45
CA SER A 71 9.14 1.78 8.90
C SER A 71 8.47 3.10 9.28
N LEU A 72 8.83 4.19 8.62
CA LEU A 72 8.28 5.53 8.84
C LEU A 72 6.79 5.58 8.45
N VAL A 73 6.41 5.01 7.31
CA VAL A 73 5.00 4.92 6.89
C VAL A 73 4.18 4.16 7.93
N LYS A 74 4.68 3.02 8.43
CA LYS A 74 3.98 2.25 9.48
C LYS A 74 3.86 3.04 10.78
N LEU A 75 4.91 3.76 11.17
CA LEU A 75 4.90 4.60 12.36
C LEU A 75 3.86 5.72 12.22
N CYS A 76 3.82 6.42 11.09
CA CYS A 76 2.81 7.46 10.82
C CYS A 76 1.39 6.90 10.85
N VAL A 77 1.15 5.70 10.30
CA VAL A 77 -0.17 5.05 10.36
C VAL A 77 -0.56 4.73 11.80
N LEU A 78 0.35 4.14 12.59
CA LEU A 78 0.10 3.80 13.98
C LEU A 78 -0.16 5.06 14.84
N VAL A 79 0.67 6.08 14.71
CA VAL A 79 0.52 7.36 15.42
C VAL A 79 -0.80 8.03 15.03
N SER A 80 -1.15 8.06 13.74
CA SER A 80 -2.44 8.60 13.28
C SER A 80 -3.61 7.85 13.91
N ALA A 81 -3.57 6.51 13.93
CA ALA A 81 -4.63 5.69 14.49
C ALA A 81 -4.82 5.96 15.99
N ILE A 82 -3.72 6.05 16.74
CA ILE A 82 -3.73 6.35 18.19
C ILE A 82 -4.25 7.76 18.45
N LEU A 83 -3.82 8.76 17.67
CA LEU A 83 -4.24 10.15 17.86
C LEU A 83 -5.71 10.38 17.51
N MET A 84 -6.21 9.71 16.47
CA MET A 84 -7.60 9.84 16.06
C MET A 84 -8.55 9.16 17.07
N ASP A 85 -8.19 7.98 17.59
CA ASP A 85 -8.96 7.23 18.61
C ASP A 85 -10.48 7.17 18.34
N GLY A 86 -10.86 7.02 17.07
CA GLY A 86 -12.27 7.00 16.65
C GLY A 86 -13.01 8.34 16.71
N ASN A 87 -12.37 9.43 17.14
CA ASN A 87 -12.94 10.77 17.15
C ASN A 87 -12.58 11.55 15.86
N PRO A 88 -13.57 11.95 15.04
CA PRO A 88 -13.33 12.74 13.84
C PRO A 88 -12.67 14.11 14.08
N ASP A 89 -12.88 14.73 15.24
CA ASP A 89 -12.33 16.06 15.52
C ASP A 89 -10.80 16.03 15.66
N ASN A 90 -10.24 14.87 16.01
CA ASN A 90 -8.81 14.67 16.18
C ASN A 90 -8.05 14.49 14.85
N VAL A 91 -8.75 14.41 13.71
CA VAL A 91 -8.13 14.23 12.37
C VAL A 91 -7.07 15.31 12.12
N TRP A 92 -7.37 16.57 12.42
CA TRP A 92 -6.46 17.69 12.14
C TRP A 92 -5.18 17.61 12.99
N MET A 93 -5.33 17.21 14.26
CA MET A 93 -4.21 16.99 15.16
C MET A 93 -3.35 15.81 14.70
N ALA A 94 -3.98 14.71 14.29
CA ALA A 94 -3.29 13.54 13.75
C ALA A 94 -2.48 13.89 12.49
N VAL A 95 -3.05 14.66 11.56
CA VAL A 95 -2.36 15.14 10.36
C VAL A 95 -1.17 16.03 10.72
N ALA A 96 -1.36 17.02 11.59
CA ALA A 96 -0.29 17.94 11.97
C ALA A 96 0.90 17.22 12.62
N LEU A 97 0.64 16.31 13.57
CA LEU A 97 1.68 15.58 14.28
C LEU A 97 2.40 14.55 13.42
N THR A 98 1.69 13.87 12.51
CA THR A 98 2.33 12.90 11.61
C THR A 98 3.12 13.55 10.48
N LEU A 99 2.70 14.70 9.98
CA LEU A 99 3.53 15.52 9.09
C LEU A 99 4.79 16.00 9.79
N GLY A 100 4.67 16.48 11.04
CA GLY A 100 5.81 16.87 11.86
C GLY A 100 6.79 15.72 12.08
N LEU A 101 6.29 14.53 12.42
CA LEU A 101 7.12 13.32 12.58
C LEU A 101 7.83 12.93 11.27
N GLY A 102 7.13 12.98 10.14
CA GLY A 102 7.73 12.72 8.83
C GLY A 102 8.85 13.69 8.48
N LEU A 103 8.67 14.98 8.77
CA LEU A 103 9.70 16.00 8.58
C LEU A 103 10.90 15.80 9.52
N MET A 104 10.68 15.43 10.78
CA MET A 104 11.79 15.24 11.73
C MET A 104 12.68 14.04 11.39
N VAL A 105 12.09 12.98 10.83
CA VAL A 105 12.82 11.75 10.49
C VAL A 105 13.41 11.80 9.08
N GLY A 106 12.74 12.50 8.15
CA GLY A 106 13.10 12.51 6.74
C GLY A 106 14.03 13.65 6.28
N LEU A 107 14.42 14.57 7.17
CA LEU A 107 15.39 15.65 6.89
C LEU A 107 16.82 15.29 7.33
#